data_AF-A0A0R2MAY4-F1
#
_entry.id   AF-A0A0R2MAY4-F1
#
_cell.length_a   1.000
_cell.length_b   1.000
_cell.length_c   1.000
_cell.angle_alpha   90.00
_cell.angle_beta   90.00
_cell.angle_gamma   90.00
#
_symmetry.space_group_name_H-M   'P 1'
#
loop_
_entity.id
_entity.type
_entity.pdbx_description
1 polymer ?
#
loop_
_entity_poly.entity_id
_entity_poly.type
_entity_poly.pdbx_seq_one_letter_code
_entity_poly.pdbx_strand_id
1 'polypeptide(L)'
;MQLLWHRFNKLQLWLFGGIALVLPLIQVVQSLNHRLLTQNTFFDSPYTKWMGIDSFHFSATAFYLIIPLLAALPTASLIRKDLDNGFFNQLQVKLGERKVFLSYFWWAGILGFLIVAFPLIINLFTYFMILPNIHPDHLLNSNIMVINQNTLLVNLYYQRPLIHATFAILFAGFWGALFAWFTLGWSLLLPNRFVAMTMGFLLQLGLLQLQGISNNGIGFAPYYFLTETNQLDTSALLTTSITIIMLVVTSLLVLGGRRYRVTA
;
A
#
# COMPACT_ATOMS: atom_id res chain seq x y z
N MET A 1 1.99 -23.27 -10.52
CA MET A 1 1.49 -22.37 -9.45
C MET A 1 1.20 -23.07 -8.13
N GLN A 2 0.52 -24.22 -8.10
CA GLN A 2 0.21 -24.96 -6.85
C GLN A 2 1.43 -25.32 -5.97
N LEU A 3 2.58 -25.62 -6.59
CA LEU A 3 3.79 -26.04 -5.87
C LEU A 3 4.39 -24.94 -4.98
N LEU A 4 4.22 -23.66 -5.35
CA LEU A 4 4.67 -22.52 -4.53
C LEU A 4 3.70 -22.24 -3.37
N TRP A 5 2.39 -22.46 -3.58
CA TRP A 5 1.37 -22.21 -2.56
C TRP A 5 1.60 -23.05 -1.29
N HIS A 6 1.92 -24.34 -1.45
CA HIS A 6 2.16 -25.23 -0.32
C HIS A 6 3.48 -24.96 0.42
N ARG A 7 4.39 -24.19 -0.17
CA ARG A 7 5.66 -23.81 0.48
C ARG A 7 5.59 -22.52 1.28
N PHE A 8 4.53 -21.72 1.12
CA PHE A 8 4.37 -20.55 1.97
C PHE A 8 4.37 -20.96 3.43
N ASN A 9 5.27 -20.37 4.20
CA ASN A 9 5.19 -20.46 5.63
C ASN A 9 3.99 -19.62 6.07
N LYS A 10 2.83 -20.27 6.21
CA LYS A 10 1.57 -19.62 6.59
C LYS A 10 1.75 -18.81 7.87
N LEU A 11 2.54 -19.30 8.82
CA LEU A 11 2.85 -18.57 10.05
C LEU A 11 3.52 -17.22 9.77
N GLN A 12 4.50 -17.16 8.86
CA GLN A 12 5.15 -15.91 8.50
C GLN A 12 4.20 -14.93 7.82
N LEU A 13 3.31 -15.42 6.94
CA LEU A 13 2.29 -14.58 6.33
C LEU A 13 1.31 -14.02 7.38
N TRP A 14 0.91 -14.83 8.35
CA TRP A 14 0.08 -14.37 9.48
C TRP A 14 0.81 -13.35 10.34
N LEU A 15 2.10 -13.52 10.61
CA LEU A 15 2.91 -12.55 11.35
C LEU A 15 3.02 -11.22 10.60
N PHE A 16 3.27 -11.24 9.29
CA PHE A 16 3.28 -10.01 8.49
C PHE A 16 1.92 -9.32 8.50
N GLY A 17 0.83 -10.08 8.35
CA GLY A 17 -0.53 -9.55 8.45
C GLY A 17 -0.80 -8.92 9.82
N GLY A 18 -0.36 -9.58 10.89
CA GLY A 18 -0.43 -9.04 12.26
C GLY A 18 0.33 -7.72 12.41
N ILE A 19 1.57 -7.64 11.90
CA ILE A 19 2.37 -6.40 11.90
C ILE A 19 1.65 -5.28 11.14
N ALA A 20 1.10 -5.59 9.96
CA ALA A 20 0.40 -4.61 9.13
C ALA A 20 -0.91 -4.10 9.79
N LEU A 21 -1.50 -4.87 10.69
CA LEU A 21 -2.72 -4.51 11.44
C LEU A 21 -2.46 -3.61 12.66
N VAL A 22 -1.23 -3.53 13.16
CA VAL A 22 -0.93 -2.77 14.39
C VAL A 22 -1.33 -1.29 14.27
N LEU A 23 -0.89 -0.61 13.21
CA LEU A 23 -1.17 0.82 13.03
C LEU A 23 -2.66 1.12 12.81
N PRO A 24 -3.38 0.38 11.94
CA PRO A 24 -4.82 0.58 11.79
C PRO A 24 -5.63 0.33 13.07
N LEU A 25 -5.23 -0.62 13.92
CA LEU A 25 -5.89 -0.86 15.21
C LEU A 25 -5.59 0.26 16.22
N ILE A 26 -4.34 0.73 16.28
CA ILE A 26 -3.97 1.89 17.11
C ILE A 26 -4.77 3.12 16.68
N GLN A 27 -4.94 3.35 15.37
CA GLN A 27 -5.73 4.45 14.83
C GLN A 27 -7.19 4.39 15.31
N VAL A 28 -7.81 3.20 15.30
CA VAL A 28 -9.17 3.02 15.84
C VAL A 28 -9.22 3.38 17.32
N VAL A 29 -8.28 2.90 18.14
CA VAL A 29 -8.27 3.23 19.58
C VAL A 29 -8.09 4.74 19.81
N GLN A 30 -7.21 5.38 19.05
CA GLN A 30 -6.98 6.83 19.13
C GLN A 30 -8.26 7.62 18.76
N SER A 31 -8.92 7.24 17.67
CA SER A 31 -10.14 7.92 17.23
C SER A 31 -11.31 7.73 18.20
N LEU A 32 -11.43 6.56 18.83
CA LEU A 32 -12.46 6.28 19.84
C LEU A 32 -12.23 7.08 21.13
N ASN A 33 -10.99 7.15 21.62
CA ASN A 33 -10.67 7.95 22.79
C ASN A 33 -11.00 9.43 22.56
N HIS A 34 -10.75 9.96 21.36
CA HIS A 34 -11.10 11.34 21.04
C HIS A 34 -12.63 11.58 20.99
N ARG A 35 -13.42 10.59 20.53
CA ARG A 35 -14.89 10.67 20.56
C ARG A 35 -15.44 10.74 21.98
N LEU A 36 -14.89 9.96 22.90
CA LEU A 36 -15.32 9.99 24.31
C LEU A 36 -15.12 11.37 24.95
N LEU A 37 -14.19 12.17 24.41
CA LEU A 37 -13.83 13.50 24.90
C LEU A 37 -14.57 14.64 24.20
N THR A 38 -15.23 14.42 23.06
CA THR A 38 -15.85 15.47 22.25
C THR A 38 -17.37 15.28 22.13
N GLN A 39 -18.16 16.30 22.50
CA GLN A 39 -19.62 16.22 22.57
C GLN A 39 -20.34 16.22 21.20
N ASN A 40 -19.64 16.52 20.10
CA ASN A 40 -20.25 16.77 18.79
C ASN A 40 -20.08 15.57 17.83
N THR A 41 -20.59 14.40 18.24
CA THR A 41 -20.44 13.13 17.51
C THR A 41 -21.50 12.89 16.44
N PHE A 42 -22.40 13.85 16.20
CA PHE A 42 -23.64 13.62 15.44
C PHE A 42 -23.43 13.37 13.94
N PHE A 43 -22.28 13.76 13.39
CA PHE A 43 -21.98 13.66 11.95
C PHE A 43 -20.80 12.72 11.63
N ASP A 44 -20.39 11.91 12.60
CA ASP A 44 -19.35 10.93 12.37
C ASP A 44 -19.93 9.68 11.70
N SER A 45 -19.27 9.24 10.64
CA SER A 45 -19.61 8.02 9.93
C SER A 45 -18.35 7.20 9.66
N PRO A 46 -18.49 5.92 9.25
CA PRO A 46 -17.33 5.12 8.85
C PRO A 46 -16.49 5.83 7.78
N TYR A 47 -17.15 6.54 6.86
CA TYR A 47 -16.49 7.23 5.77
C TYR A 47 -15.73 8.47 6.23
N THR A 48 -16.08 9.11 7.34
CA THR A 48 -15.38 10.34 7.76
C THR A 48 -14.17 10.06 8.67
N LYS A 49 -14.03 8.83 9.18
CA LYS A 49 -13.12 8.51 10.30
C LYS A 49 -12.22 7.32 10.06
N TRP A 50 -12.49 6.54 9.01
CA TRP A 50 -11.59 5.46 8.61
C TRP A 50 -10.21 6.00 8.20
N MET A 51 -9.23 5.11 8.23
CA MET A 51 -7.81 5.46 8.11
C MET A 51 -7.45 6.22 6.82
N GLY A 52 -8.21 6.03 5.73
CA GLY A 52 -7.98 6.74 4.48
C GLY A 52 -8.25 8.25 4.54
N ILE A 53 -9.11 8.70 5.46
CA ILE A 53 -9.48 10.12 5.63
C ILE A 53 -8.80 10.75 6.86
N ASP A 54 -8.26 9.93 7.74
CA ASP A 54 -7.64 10.41 8.97
C ASP A 54 -6.28 11.07 8.73
N SER A 55 -6.28 12.39 8.55
CA SER A 55 -5.05 13.19 8.46
C SER A 55 -4.54 13.69 9.81
N PHE A 56 -5.24 13.41 10.91
CA PHE A 56 -4.94 13.99 12.23
C PHE A 56 -4.04 13.07 13.06
N HIS A 57 -4.25 11.76 12.98
CA HIS A 57 -3.49 10.82 13.78
C HIS A 57 -2.23 10.34 13.07
N PHE A 58 -1.10 10.38 13.79
CA PHE A 58 0.18 9.90 13.28
C PHE A 58 0.15 8.40 12.90
N SER A 59 -0.75 7.61 13.47
CA SER A 59 -0.91 6.19 13.13
C SER A 59 -1.34 5.98 11.67
N ALA A 60 -2.26 6.83 11.18
CA ALA A 60 -2.69 6.84 9.79
C ALA A 60 -1.54 7.24 8.85
N THR A 61 -0.89 8.36 9.15
CA THR A 61 0.23 8.86 8.33
C THR A 61 1.40 7.88 8.32
N ALA A 62 1.76 7.29 9.46
CA ALA A 62 2.80 6.29 9.57
C ALA A 62 2.51 5.06 8.71
N PHE A 63 1.26 4.58 8.66
CA PHE A 63 0.89 3.42 7.85
C PHE A 63 1.15 3.65 6.36
N TYR A 64 0.61 4.74 5.81
CA TYR A 64 0.82 5.10 4.40
C TYR A 64 2.30 5.40 4.09
N LEU A 65 3.05 5.90 5.08
CA LEU A 65 4.49 6.10 4.96
C LEU A 65 5.27 4.77 4.83
N ILE A 66 4.88 3.73 5.57
CA ILE A 66 5.59 2.45 5.61
C ILE A 66 5.01 1.38 4.66
N ILE A 67 3.97 1.68 3.86
CA ILE A 67 3.42 0.78 2.84
C ILE A 67 4.53 0.08 2.01
N PRO A 68 5.56 0.77 1.50
CA PRO A 68 6.61 0.11 0.71
C PRO A 68 7.34 -0.98 1.50
N LEU A 69 7.56 -0.77 2.80
CA LEU A 69 8.22 -1.71 3.67
C LEU A 69 7.31 -2.91 3.98
N LEU A 70 6.03 -2.66 4.27
CA LEU A 70 5.03 -3.72 4.51
C LEU A 70 4.87 -4.62 3.29
N ALA A 71 4.77 -4.03 2.10
CA ALA A 71 4.69 -4.74 0.82
C ALA A 71 5.95 -5.57 0.51
N ALA A 72 7.12 -5.10 0.95
CA ALA A 72 8.39 -5.78 0.75
C ALA A 72 8.54 -7.06 1.60
N LEU A 73 7.95 -7.11 2.80
CA LEU A 73 8.10 -8.23 3.75
C LEU A 73 7.76 -9.61 3.14
N PRO A 74 6.54 -9.85 2.61
CA PRO A 74 6.20 -11.16 2.06
C PRO A 74 7.05 -11.47 0.83
N THR A 75 7.28 -10.49 -0.04
CA THR A 75 7.98 -10.67 -1.30
C THR A 75 9.44 -11.04 -1.11
N ALA A 76 10.15 -10.30 -0.27
CA ALA A 76 11.55 -10.57 0.01
C ALA A 76 11.72 -11.89 0.78
N SER A 77 10.79 -12.23 1.69
CA SER A 77 10.83 -13.55 2.36
C SER A 77 10.66 -14.72 1.39
N LEU A 78 9.77 -14.59 0.41
CA LEU A 78 9.50 -15.57 -0.64
C LEU A 78 10.72 -15.78 -1.52
N ILE A 79 11.20 -14.71 -2.18
CA ILE A 79 12.24 -14.87 -3.22
C ILE A 79 13.62 -15.09 -2.62
N ARG A 80 13.95 -14.41 -1.50
CA ARG A 80 15.29 -14.47 -0.94
C ARG A 80 15.62 -15.85 -0.39
N LYS A 81 14.68 -16.46 0.34
CA LYS A 81 14.85 -17.79 0.91
C LYS A 81 15.14 -18.83 -0.18
N ASP A 82 14.51 -18.68 -1.35
CA ASP A 82 14.68 -19.62 -2.45
C ASP A 82 15.97 -19.36 -3.25
N LEU A 83 16.42 -18.10 -3.31
CA LEU A 83 17.73 -17.75 -3.88
C LEU A 83 18.89 -18.23 -3.00
N ASP A 84 18.83 -18.01 -1.68
CA ASP A 84 19.90 -18.37 -0.74
C ASP A 84 20.11 -19.89 -0.65
N ASN A 85 19.04 -20.69 -0.75
CA ASN A 85 19.11 -22.15 -0.69
C ASN A 85 19.35 -22.81 -2.05
N GLY A 86 19.56 -22.04 -3.13
CA GLY A 86 19.71 -22.56 -4.50
C GLY A 86 18.45 -23.22 -5.10
N PHE A 87 17.33 -23.19 -4.36
CA PHE A 87 16.07 -23.81 -4.76
C PHE A 87 15.48 -23.13 -6.00
N PHE A 88 15.69 -21.82 -6.14
CA PHE A 88 15.27 -21.06 -7.31
C PHE A 88 15.84 -21.68 -8.60
N ASN A 89 17.13 -22.04 -8.61
CA ASN A 89 17.78 -22.65 -9.77
C ASN A 89 17.24 -24.06 -10.03
N GLN A 90 17.02 -24.85 -8.98
CA GLN A 90 16.40 -26.18 -9.11
C GLN A 90 15.00 -26.13 -9.73
N LEU A 91 14.20 -25.12 -9.34
CA LEU A 91 12.88 -24.91 -9.92
C LEU A 91 12.97 -24.52 -11.40
N GLN A 92 13.95 -23.68 -11.77
CA GLN A 92 14.14 -23.28 -13.16
C GLN A 92 14.44 -24.48 -14.05
N VAL A 93 15.29 -25.41 -13.60
CA VAL A 93 15.60 -26.65 -14.35
C VAL A 93 14.36 -27.54 -14.48
N LYS A 94 13.57 -27.71 -13.41
CA LYS A 94 12.42 -28.64 -13.42
C LYS A 94 11.19 -28.11 -14.18
N LEU A 95 10.88 -26.81 -14.05
CA LEU A 95 9.62 -26.23 -14.52
C LEU A 95 9.79 -25.27 -15.70
N GLY A 96 11.03 -24.89 -16.01
CA GLY A 96 11.37 -23.86 -16.98
C GLY A 96 11.37 -22.46 -16.37
N GLU A 97 12.40 -21.69 -16.70
CA GLU A 97 12.69 -20.35 -16.18
C GLU A 97 11.48 -19.40 -16.24
N ARG A 98 10.82 -19.30 -17.40
CA ARG A 98 9.68 -18.39 -17.61
C ARG A 98 8.51 -18.69 -16.67
N LYS A 99 8.19 -19.97 -16.44
CA LYS A 99 7.05 -20.38 -15.59
C LYS A 99 7.34 -20.10 -14.12
N VAL A 100 8.58 -20.36 -13.69
CA VAL A 100 9.03 -20.06 -12.33
C VAL A 100 8.94 -18.56 -12.08
N PHE A 101 9.56 -17.76 -12.95
CA PHE A 101 9.58 -16.31 -12.82
C PHE A 101 8.19 -15.69 -12.75
N LEU A 102 7.29 -16.04 -13.68
CA LEU A 102 5.91 -15.57 -13.67
C LEU A 102 5.20 -15.95 -12.37
N SER A 103 5.50 -17.11 -11.80
CA SER A 103 4.89 -17.50 -10.54
C SER A 103 5.35 -16.62 -9.37
N TYR A 104 6.64 -16.31 -9.26
CA TYR A 104 7.14 -15.36 -8.24
C TYR A 104 6.57 -13.96 -8.46
N PHE A 105 6.47 -13.51 -9.71
CA PHE A 105 5.88 -12.21 -10.06
C PHE A 105 4.43 -12.09 -9.58
N TRP A 106 3.58 -13.06 -9.91
CA TRP A 106 2.18 -13.04 -9.48
C TRP A 106 2.02 -13.16 -7.97
N TRP A 107 2.77 -14.05 -7.32
CA TRP A 107 2.70 -14.22 -5.86
C TRP A 107 3.20 -12.98 -5.12
N ALA A 108 4.27 -12.33 -5.58
CA ALA A 108 4.73 -11.07 -5.01
C ALA A 108 3.65 -9.98 -5.09
N GLY A 109 3.03 -9.82 -6.26
CA GLY A 109 1.96 -8.85 -6.46
C GLY A 109 0.74 -9.11 -5.58
N ILE A 110 0.27 -10.37 -5.52
CA ILE A 110 -0.90 -10.76 -4.70
C ILE A 110 -0.62 -10.54 -3.21
N LEU A 111 0.56 -10.92 -2.72
CA LEU A 111 0.90 -10.75 -1.30
C LEU A 111 1.11 -9.28 -0.95
N GLY A 112 1.78 -8.51 -1.82
CA GLY A 112 1.93 -7.06 -1.66
C GLY A 112 0.60 -6.31 -1.69
N PHE A 113 -0.35 -6.77 -2.51
CA PHE A 113 -1.71 -6.24 -2.52
C PHE A 113 -2.45 -6.53 -1.21
N LEU A 114 -2.48 -7.81 -0.81
CA LEU A 114 -3.23 -8.26 0.36
C LEU A 114 -2.68 -7.66 1.66
N ILE A 115 -1.35 -7.53 1.80
CA ILE A 115 -0.75 -7.01 3.04
C ILE A 115 -1.13 -5.54 3.32
N VAL A 116 -1.48 -4.77 2.28
CA VAL A 116 -1.92 -3.37 2.38
C VAL A 116 -3.44 -3.26 2.41
N ALA A 117 -4.13 -3.97 1.52
CA ALA A 117 -5.59 -3.90 1.41
C ALA A 117 -6.30 -4.50 2.63
N PHE A 118 -5.81 -5.64 3.14
CA PHE A 118 -6.48 -6.36 4.22
C PHE A 118 -6.57 -5.54 5.53
N PRO A 119 -5.50 -4.88 6.01
CA PRO A 119 -5.60 -4.01 7.18
C PRO A 119 -6.56 -2.83 7.00
N LEU A 120 -6.61 -2.22 5.80
CA LEU A 120 -7.54 -1.13 5.52
C LEU A 120 -9.00 -1.59 5.50
N ILE A 121 -9.27 -2.79 4.96
CA ILE A 121 -10.62 -3.40 5.01
C ILE A 121 -11.06 -3.63 6.45
N ILE A 122 -10.18 -4.20 7.29
CA ILE A 122 -10.48 -4.43 8.71
C ILE A 122 -10.72 -3.10 9.43
N ASN A 123 -9.92 -2.08 9.15
CA ASN A 123 -10.09 -0.76 9.75
C ASN A 123 -11.46 -0.15 9.40
N LEU A 124 -11.81 -0.09 8.11
CA LEU A 124 -13.10 0.43 7.67
C LEU A 124 -14.27 -0.38 8.25
N PHE A 125 -14.16 -1.71 8.25
CA PHE A 125 -15.18 -2.60 8.80
C PHE A 125 -15.37 -2.40 10.32
N THR A 126 -14.29 -2.15 11.05
CA THR A 126 -14.35 -1.83 12.47
C THR A 126 -15.17 -0.57 12.72
N TYR A 127 -15.04 0.46 11.87
CA TYR A 127 -15.87 1.66 11.98
C TYR A 127 -17.34 1.40 11.65
N PHE A 128 -17.66 0.52 10.70
CA PHE A 128 -19.05 0.10 10.45
C PHE A 128 -19.71 -0.58 11.66
N MET A 129 -18.92 -1.23 12.52
CA MET A 129 -19.43 -1.85 13.74
C MET A 129 -19.71 -0.85 14.86
N ILE A 130 -19.04 0.31 14.84
CA ILE A 130 -19.07 1.28 15.94
C ILE A 130 -19.93 2.51 15.60
N LEU A 131 -19.97 2.90 14.33
CA LEU A 131 -20.56 4.15 13.88
C LEU A 131 -21.81 3.95 13.06
N PRO A 132 -22.76 4.90 13.12
CA PRO A 132 -23.90 4.88 12.24
C PRO A 132 -23.45 5.09 10.79
N ASN A 133 -24.02 4.31 9.87
CA ASN A 133 -23.76 4.43 8.44
C ASN A 133 -24.48 5.65 7.85
N ILE A 134 -23.93 6.84 8.10
CA ILE A 134 -24.44 8.12 7.62
C ILE A 134 -23.66 8.54 6.37
N HIS A 135 -24.36 8.98 5.34
CA HIS A 135 -23.74 9.54 4.15
C HIS A 135 -23.06 10.88 4.48
N PRO A 136 -21.80 11.11 4.03
CA PRO A 136 -21.12 12.38 4.26
C PRO A 136 -21.80 13.50 3.48
N ASP A 137 -21.91 14.67 4.10
CA ASP A 137 -22.47 15.89 3.50
C ASP A 137 -21.38 16.96 3.45
N HIS A 138 -21.26 17.64 2.30
CA HIS A 138 -20.21 18.63 2.07
C HIS A 138 -20.25 19.82 3.05
N LEU A 139 -21.44 20.26 3.47
CA LEU A 139 -21.60 21.36 4.41
C LEU A 139 -21.30 20.91 5.85
N LEU A 140 -21.83 19.74 6.24
CA LEU A 140 -21.72 19.22 7.61
C LEU A 140 -20.33 18.64 7.91
N ASN A 141 -19.62 18.14 6.88
CA ASN A 141 -18.30 17.53 7.00
C ASN A 141 -17.20 18.39 6.36
N SER A 142 -17.35 19.72 6.34
CA SER A 142 -16.31 20.63 5.84
C SER A 142 -15.00 20.55 6.64
N ASN A 143 -15.05 20.12 7.91
CA ASN A 143 -13.91 19.98 8.82
C ASN A 143 -12.92 18.87 8.44
N ILE A 144 -13.34 17.84 7.67
CA ILE A 144 -12.44 16.76 7.21
C ILE A 144 -11.71 17.13 5.91
N MET A 145 -11.98 18.31 5.35
CA MET A 145 -11.32 18.84 4.15
C MET A 145 -11.36 17.88 2.95
N VAL A 146 -12.45 17.13 2.74
CA VAL A 146 -12.64 16.36 1.50
C VAL A 146 -13.14 17.30 0.40
N ILE A 147 -12.22 17.86 -0.38
CA ILE A 147 -12.51 18.87 -1.41
C ILE A 147 -11.87 18.50 -2.75
N ASN A 148 -12.36 19.09 -3.84
CA ASN A 148 -11.92 18.78 -5.21
C ASN A 148 -10.41 18.96 -5.46
N GLN A 149 -9.72 19.72 -4.61
CA GLN A 149 -8.31 20.01 -4.74
C GLN A 149 -7.42 18.90 -4.18
N ASN A 150 -7.80 18.25 -3.08
CA ASN A 150 -6.93 17.35 -2.31
C ASN A 150 -7.42 15.89 -2.23
N THR A 151 -8.58 15.60 -2.83
CA THR A 151 -9.14 14.25 -2.89
C THR A 151 -9.44 13.85 -4.32
N LEU A 152 -9.05 12.62 -4.69
CA LEU A 152 -9.42 12.03 -5.98
C LEU A 152 -10.90 11.65 -5.98
N LEU A 153 -11.61 11.95 -7.09
CA LEU A 153 -13.00 11.51 -7.32
C LEU A 153 -13.99 11.98 -6.23
N VAL A 154 -13.90 13.23 -5.78
CA VAL A 154 -14.75 13.80 -4.72
C VAL A 154 -16.26 13.68 -4.96
N ASN A 155 -16.69 13.82 -6.22
CA ASN A 155 -18.10 13.61 -6.57
C ASN A 155 -18.55 12.19 -6.23
N LEU A 156 -17.68 11.19 -6.40
CA LEU A 156 -17.98 9.81 -6.04
C LEU A 156 -18.03 9.62 -4.52
N TYR A 157 -17.18 10.32 -3.76
CA TYR A 157 -17.19 10.30 -2.29
C TYR A 157 -18.55 10.74 -1.73
N TYR A 158 -19.07 11.90 -2.17
CA TYR A 158 -20.35 12.41 -1.65
C TYR A 158 -21.58 11.65 -2.20
N GLN A 159 -21.52 11.11 -3.43
CA GLN A 159 -22.64 10.36 -4.00
C GLN A 159 -22.72 8.91 -3.51
N ARG A 160 -21.57 8.22 -3.46
CA ARG A 160 -21.47 6.78 -3.16
C ARG A 160 -20.20 6.49 -2.34
N PRO A 161 -20.18 6.88 -1.05
CA PRO A 161 -18.97 6.88 -0.22
C PRO A 161 -18.35 5.49 -0.05
N LEU A 162 -19.16 4.43 0.01
CA LEU A 162 -18.66 3.05 0.10
C LEU A 162 -17.87 2.63 -1.15
N ILE A 163 -18.33 3.05 -2.33
CA ILE A 163 -17.63 2.74 -3.60
C ILE A 163 -16.31 3.51 -3.65
N HIS A 164 -16.31 4.77 -3.20
CA HIS A 164 -15.11 5.59 -3.12
C HIS A 164 -14.08 5.00 -2.15
N ALA A 165 -14.48 4.65 -0.93
CA ALA A 165 -13.60 3.98 0.04
C ALA A 165 -13.06 2.63 -0.47
N THR A 166 -13.90 1.84 -1.15
CA THR A 166 -13.47 0.58 -1.77
C THR A 166 -12.43 0.84 -2.86
N PHE A 167 -12.64 1.87 -3.69
CA PHE A 167 -11.69 2.28 -4.72
C PHE A 167 -10.35 2.69 -4.08
N ALA A 168 -10.35 3.49 -3.01
CA ALA A 168 -9.13 3.90 -2.32
C ALA A 168 -8.37 2.69 -1.72
N ILE A 169 -9.07 1.72 -1.13
CA ILE A 169 -8.47 0.47 -0.63
C ILE A 169 -7.83 -0.34 -1.77
N LEU A 170 -8.55 -0.53 -2.88
CA LEU A 170 -8.03 -1.25 -4.04
C LEU A 170 -6.83 -0.54 -4.66
N PHE A 171 -6.85 0.79 -4.69
CA PHE A 171 -5.77 1.61 -5.20
C PHE A 171 -4.52 1.55 -4.31
N ALA A 172 -4.68 1.62 -2.99
CA ALA A 172 -3.60 1.42 -2.03
C ALA A 172 -3.03 0.00 -2.09
N GLY A 173 -3.89 -1.02 -2.21
CA GLY A 173 -3.47 -2.40 -2.46
C GLY A 173 -2.68 -2.54 -3.76
N PHE A 174 -3.13 -1.90 -4.85
CA PHE A 174 -2.43 -1.92 -6.13
C PHE A 174 -1.02 -1.32 -6.01
N TRP A 175 -0.86 -0.21 -5.29
CA TRP A 175 0.46 0.34 -4.97
C TRP A 175 1.30 -0.59 -4.09
N GLY A 176 0.67 -1.30 -3.15
CA GLY A 176 1.32 -2.40 -2.43
C GLY A 176 1.90 -3.46 -3.37
N ALA A 177 1.17 -3.85 -4.42
CA ALA A 177 1.68 -4.77 -5.44
C ALA A 177 2.84 -4.17 -6.25
N LEU A 178 2.80 -2.89 -6.61
CA LEU A 178 3.89 -2.20 -7.30
C LEU A 178 5.17 -2.20 -6.46
N PHE A 179 5.07 -1.86 -5.17
CA PHE A 179 6.22 -1.90 -4.26
C PHE A 179 6.75 -3.32 -4.07
N ALA A 180 5.88 -4.33 -4.01
CA ALA A 180 6.30 -5.72 -3.99
C ALA A 180 7.09 -6.10 -5.25
N TRP A 181 6.63 -5.74 -6.45
CA TRP A 181 7.39 -5.97 -7.69
C TRP A 181 8.70 -5.19 -7.74
N PHE A 182 8.72 -3.97 -7.21
CA PHE A 182 9.95 -3.19 -7.06
C PHE A 182 10.98 -3.93 -6.19
N THR A 183 10.56 -4.43 -5.02
CA THR A 183 11.40 -5.24 -4.14
C THR A 183 11.84 -6.54 -4.79
N LEU A 184 10.97 -7.19 -5.58
CA LEU A 184 11.31 -8.41 -6.31
C LEU A 184 12.45 -8.16 -7.30
N GLY A 185 12.38 -7.07 -8.07
CA GLY A 185 13.44 -6.67 -9.00
C GLY A 185 14.78 -6.48 -8.30
N TRP A 186 14.79 -5.72 -7.20
CA TRP A 186 15.99 -5.52 -6.39
C TRP A 186 16.51 -6.79 -5.71
N SER A 187 15.62 -7.67 -5.27
CA SER A 187 16.01 -8.94 -4.62
C SER A 187 16.70 -9.90 -5.57
N LEU A 188 16.42 -9.80 -6.87
CA LEU A 188 17.11 -10.58 -7.91
C LEU A 188 18.52 -10.05 -8.17
N LEU A 189 18.68 -8.72 -8.19
CA LEU A 189 19.92 -8.03 -8.51
C LEU A 189 20.90 -7.97 -7.32
N LEU A 190 20.39 -7.79 -6.10
CA LEU A 190 21.22 -7.61 -4.92
C LEU A 190 21.38 -8.89 -4.10
N PRO A 191 22.57 -9.14 -3.53
CA PRO A 191 22.80 -10.26 -2.62
C PRO A 191 22.32 -9.96 -1.19
N ASN A 192 21.97 -8.74 -0.81
CA ASN A 192 21.53 -8.45 0.56
C ASN A 192 20.00 -8.30 0.65
N ARG A 193 19.36 -9.17 1.44
CA ARG A 193 17.91 -9.18 1.68
C ARG A 193 17.39 -7.85 2.24
N PHE A 194 18.12 -7.27 3.19
CA PHE A 194 17.68 -6.08 3.91
C PHE A 194 17.70 -4.86 3.00
N VAL A 195 18.77 -4.73 2.20
CA VAL A 195 18.89 -3.64 1.22
C VAL A 195 17.72 -3.68 0.24
N ALA A 196 17.44 -4.84 -0.36
CA ALA A 196 16.33 -4.99 -1.30
C ALA A 196 14.96 -4.65 -0.70
N MET A 197 14.72 -5.02 0.57
CA MET A 197 13.50 -4.66 1.30
C MET A 197 13.38 -3.15 1.50
N THR A 198 14.48 -2.47 1.85
CA THR A 198 14.48 -1.03 2.15
C THR A 198 14.39 -0.13 0.91
N MET A 199 14.73 -0.64 -0.29
CA MET A 199 14.78 0.19 -1.50
C MET A 199 13.44 0.89 -1.81
N GLY A 200 12.31 0.20 -1.62
CA GLY A 200 10.99 0.81 -1.85
C GLY A 200 10.70 1.95 -0.88
N PHE A 201 11.10 1.80 0.37
CA PHE A 201 10.96 2.84 1.39
C PHE A 201 11.89 4.03 1.13
N LEU A 202 13.14 3.78 0.75
CA LEU A 202 14.08 4.83 0.35
C LEU A 202 13.59 5.62 -0.87
N LEU A 203 12.97 4.95 -1.85
CA LEU A 203 12.34 5.62 -2.98
C LEU A 203 11.24 6.58 -2.52
N GLN A 204 10.35 6.12 -1.63
CA GLN A 204 9.28 6.97 -1.10
C GLN A 204 9.83 8.16 -0.30
N LEU A 205 10.83 7.94 0.55
CA LEU A 205 11.49 9.04 1.27
C LEU A 205 12.16 10.03 0.32
N GLY A 206 12.85 9.54 -0.72
CA GLY A 206 13.47 10.38 -1.73
C GLY A 206 12.44 11.26 -2.46
N LEU A 207 11.30 10.70 -2.84
CA LEU A 207 10.20 11.46 -3.45
C LEU A 207 9.64 12.52 -2.50
N LEU A 208 9.48 12.21 -1.22
CA LEU A 208 9.04 13.17 -0.21
C LEU A 208 10.03 14.33 -0.02
N GLN A 209 11.34 14.05 -0.03
CA GLN A 209 12.36 15.09 0.05
C GLN A 209 12.37 15.97 -1.20
N LEU A 210 12.25 15.37 -2.39
CA LEU A 210 12.14 16.11 -3.65
C LEU A 210 10.90 17.02 -3.66
N GLN A 211 9.77 16.58 -3.10
CA GLN A 211 8.58 17.41 -2.94
C GLN A 211 8.87 18.63 -2.07
N GLY A 212 9.51 18.41 -0.91
CA GLY A 212 9.84 19.50 0.03
C GLY A 212 10.72 20.58 -0.60
N ILE A 213 11.57 20.21 -1.56
CA ILE A 213 12.42 21.15 -2.31
C ILE A 213 11.63 21.84 -3.45
N SER A 214 10.69 21.13 -4.07
CA SER A 214 10.05 21.55 -5.32
C SER A 214 9.07 22.71 -5.20
N ASN A 215 8.67 23.15 -3.99
CA ASN A 215 7.66 24.21 -3.72
C ASN A 215 6.36 24.11 -4.56
N ASN A 216 6.07 22.93 -5.12
CA ASN A 216 4.87 22.68 -5.90
C ASN A 216 3.74 22.31 -4.92
N GLY A 217 2.60 22.98 -5.02
CA GLY A 217 1.43 22.70 -4.17
C GLY A 217 0.77 21.34 -4.43
N ILE A 218 1.18 20.62 -5.49
CA ILE A 218 0.62 19.33 -5.89
C ILE A 218 1.54 18.20 -5.41
N GLY A 219 0.99 17.27 -4.62
CA GLY A 219 1.71 16.13 -4.07
C GLY A 219 1.97 15.02 -5.08
N PHE A 220 3.24 14.68 -5.32
CA PHE A 220 3.62 13.62 -6.26
C PHE A 220 4.11 12.32 -5.61
N ALA A 221 4.46 12.33 -4.33
CA ALA A 221 4.86 11.11 -3.64
C ALA A 221 3.65 10.19 -3.38
N PRO A 222 3.78 8.84 -3.48
CA PRO A 222 2.68 7.91 -3.22
C PRO A 222 1.97 8.11 -1.90
N TYR A 223 2.70 8.45 -0.86
CA TYR A 223 2.15 8.85 0.44
C TYR A 223 0.97 9.84 0.34
N TYR A 224 1.09 10.86 -0.52
CA TYR A 224 0.16 11.98 -0.59
C TYR A 224 -1.16 11.68 -1.30
N PHE A 225 -1.14 10.78 -2.29
CA PHE A 225 -2.33 10.47 -3.08
C PHE A 225 -2.96 9.11 -2.76
N LEU A 226 -2.29 8.32 -1.89
CA LEU A 226 -2.84 7.06 -1.39
C LEU A 226 -3.79 7.27 -0.22
N THR A 227 -3.66 8.37 0.51
CA THR A 227 -4.70 8.85 1.43
C THR A 227 -5.81 9.52 0.62
N GLU A 228 -7.06 9.41 1.08
CA GLU A 228 -8.18 10.09 0.42
C GLU A 228 -8.13 11.58 0.62
N THR A 229 -7.71 12.02 1.81
CA THR A 229 -7.49 13.43 2.13
C THR A 229 -6.03 13.69 2.39
N ASN A 230 -5.58 14.85 1.96
CA ASN A 230 -4.20 15.27 2.14
C ASN A 230 -4.11 16.79 2.31
N GLN A 231 -2.98 17.25 2.85
CA GLN A 231 -2.68 18.66 3.04
C GLN A 231 -2.22 19.34 1.74
N LEU A 232 -1.68 18.56 0.79
CA LEU A 232 -1.31 19.03 -0.54
C LEU A 232 -2.38 18.67 -1.56
N ASP A 233 -2.46 19.46 -2.63
CA ASP A 233 -3.38 19.20 -3.73
C ASP A 233 -3.02 17.88 -4.44
N THR A 234 -4.04 17.13 -4.84
CA THR A 234 -3.89 15.86 -5.55
C THR A 234 -4.56 15.99 -6.91
N SER A 235 -3.80 15.82 -7.99
CA SER A 235 -4.35 15.84 -9.34
C SER A 235 -4.40 14.44 -9.95
N ALA A 236 -5.55 14.08 -10.54
CA ALA A 236 -5.75 12.78 -11.16
C ALA A 236 -4.74 12.52 -12.30
N LEU A 237 -4.39 13.55 -13.08
CA LEU A 237 -3.42 13.42 -14.17
C LEU A 237 -2.01 13.07 -13.67
N LEU A 238 -1.57 13.69 -12.57
CA LEU A 238 -0.25 13.45 -12.03
C LEU A 238 -0.17 12.10 -11.31
N THR A 239 -1.20 11.73 -10.55
CA THR A 239 -1.25 10.42 -9.89
C THR A 239 -1.20 9.28 -10.92
N THR A 240 -1.98 9.38 -11.99
CA THR A 240 -1.95 8.42 -13.10
C THR A 240 -0.60 8.38 -13.82
N SER A 241 0.02 9.52 -14.12
CA SER A 241 1.35 9.53 -14.75
C SER A 241 2.41 8.84 -13.88
N ILE A 242 2.38 9.08 -12.57
CA ILE A 242 3.31 8.46 -11.61
C ILE A 242 3.06 6.96 -11.46
N THR A 243 1.79 6.52 -11.47
CA THR A 243 1.49 5.08 -11.50
C THR A 243 2.06 4.40 -12.74
N ILE A 244 1.98 5.04 -13.91
CA ILE A 244 2.52 4.52 -15.17
C ILE A 244 4.05 4.47 -15.11
N ILE A 245 4.70 5.53 -14.61
CA ILE A 245 6.15 5.56 -14.44
C ILE A 245 6.60 4.42 -13.51
N MET A 246 5.95 4.24 -12.36
CA MET A 246 6.29 3.15 -11.43
C MET A 246 6.05 1.76 -12.03
N LEU A 247 4.98 1.57 -12.82
CA LEU A 247 4.77 0.33 -13.58
C LEU A 247 5.92 0.06 -14.57
N VAL A 248 6.35 1.07 -15.32
CA VAL A 248 7.47 0.94 -16.26
C VAL A 248 8.76 0.62 -15.51
N VAL A 249 9.10 1.37 -14.46
CA VAL A 249 10.32 1.17 -13.66
C VAL A 249 10.36 -0.23 -13.04
N THR A 250 9.26 -0.67 -12.41
CA THR A 250 9.17 -2.02 -11.83
C THR A 250 9.29 -3.10 -12.90
N SER A 251 8.63 -2.94 -14.05
CA SER A 251 8.75 -3.90 -15.16
C SER A 251 10.19 -4.02 -15.67
N LEU A 252 10.90 -2.91 -15.83
CA LEU A 252 12.30 -2.89 -16.28
C LEU A 252 13.23 -3.53 -15.25
N LEU A 253 13.05 -3.24 -13.96
CA LEU A 253 13.84 -3.85 -12.88
C LEU A 253 13.63 -5.36 -12.80
N VAL A 254 12.37 -5.80 -12.92
CA VAL A 254 12.00 -7.21 -12.90
C VAL A 254 12.58 -7.94 -14.12
N LEU A 255 12.50 -7.35 -15.32
CA LEU A 255 13.11 -7.91 -16.54
C LEU A 255 14.64 -7.91 -16.49
N GLY A 256 15.27 -6.87 -15.96
CA GLY A 256 16.71 -6.78 -15.76
C GLY A 256 17.21 -7.83 -14.76
N GLY A 257 16.54 -7.96 -13.62
CA GLY A 257 16.83 -8.98 -12.60
C GLY A 257 16.66 -10.40 -13.13
N ARG A 258 15.66 -10.64 -13.99
CA ARG A 258 15.50 -11.91 -14.68
C ARG A 258 16.71 -12.23 -15.57
N ARG A 259 17.10 -11.31 -16.45
CA ARG A 259 18.24 -11.50 -17.37
C ARG A 259 19.53 -11.79 -16.62
N TYR A 260 19.81 -11.03 -15.56
CA TYR A 260 20.99 -11.21 -14.71
C TYR A 260 21.12 -12.65 -14.17
N ARG A 261 20.01 -13.25 -13.73
CA ARG A 261 20.00 -14.62 -13.17
C ARG A 261 20.01 -15.74 -14.20
N VAL A 262 19.82 -15.44 -15.47
CA VAL A 262 19.92 -16.43 -16.56
C VAL A 262 21.35 -16.49 -17.10
N THR A 263 22.07 -15.37 -17.06
CA THR A 263 23.44 -15.25 -17.57
C THR A 263 24.52 -15.54 -16.53
N ALA A 264 24.20 -15.47 -15.24
CA ALA A 264 25.12 -15.68 -14.12
C ALA A 264 25.09 -17.13 -13.62
#